data_AF-G3H5R7-F1
#
_entry.id   AF-G3H5R7-F1
#
_cell.length_a   1.000
_cell.length_b   1.000
_cell.length_c   1.000
_cell.angle_alpha   90.00
_cell.angle_beta   90.00
_cell.angle_gamma   90.00
#
_symmetry.space_group_name_H-M   'P 1'
#
loop_
_entity.id
_entity.type
_entity.pdbx_description
1 polymer ?
#
loop_
_entity_poly.entity_id
_entity_poly.type
_entity_poly.pdbx_seq_one_letter_code
_entity_poly.pdbx_strand_id
1 'polypeptide(L)'
;MTTIPEVVLAKEAGICYASIAMAIDYDCWKEHEEAVSVNGVLKTMKENANKAKNLLLTTIPQIGSVEWSETLRNLKNMAQCSVLPPRH
;
A
#
# COMPACT_ATOMS: atom_id res chain seq x y z
N MET A 1 -5.44 -8.78 4.43
CA MET A 1 -5.22 -8.90 5.89
C MET A 1 -3.92 -8.23 6.36
N THR A 2 -3.35 -7.27 5.62
CA THR A 2 -2.02 -6.70 5.93
C THR A 2 -1.98 -5.17 5.91
N THR A 3 -2.95 -4.51 5.27
CA THR A 3 -2.98 -3.05 5.10
C THR A 3 -3.05 -2.29 6.44
N ILE A 4 -3.75 -2.82 7.42
CA ILE A 4 -3.84 -2.27 8.78
C ILE A 4 -3.04 -3.21 9.69
N PRO A 5 -2.11 -2.70 10.53
CA PRO A 5 -1.86 -1.28 10.82
C PRO A 5 -0.81 -0.59 9.93
N GLU A 6 -0.28 -1.25 8.89
CA GLU A 6 0.84 -0.75 8.09
C GLU A 6 0.66 0.70 7.58
N VAL A 7 -0.50 1.02 7.00
CA VAL A 7 -0.80 2.38 6.50
C VAL A 7 -0.89 3.42 7.63
N VAL A 8 -1.34 3.01 8.82
CA VAL A 8 -1.44 3.91 9.98
C VAL A 8 -0.05 4.25 10.49
N LEU A 9 0.79 3.24 10.67
CA LEU A 9 2.18 3.42 11.13
C LEU A 9 3.01 4.23 10.14
N ALA A 10 2.82 4.01 8.83
CA ALA A 10 3.51 4.81 7.82
C ALA A 10 3.07 6.29 7.87
N LYS A 11 1.80 6.57 8.18
CA LYS A 11 1.30 7.93 8.36
C LYS A 11 1.88 8.58 9.62
N GLU A 12 1.95 7.86 10.73
CA GLU A 12 2.58 8.32 11.97
C GLU A 12 4.08 8.59 11.80
N ALA A 13 4.76 7.82 10.95
CA ALA A 13 6.17 8.03 10.60
C ALA A 13 6.40 9.20 9.62
N GLY A 14 5.33 9.84 9.11
CA GLY A 14 5.44 10.93 8.13
C GLY A 14 5.88 10.47 6.73
N ILE A 15 5.63 9.20 6.37
CA ILE A 15 6.03 8.60 5.09
C ILE A 15 4.88 8.70 4.08
N CYS A 16 5.21 9.03 2.82
CA CYS A 16 4.29 8.86 1.69
C CYS A 16 4.05 7.36 1.46
N TYR A 17 2.91 6.84 1.90
CA TYR A 17 2.53 5.44 1.70
C TYR A 17 1.49 5.30 0.59
N ALA A 18 1.72 4.33 -0.30
CA ALA A 18 0.76 3.87 -1.30
C ALA A 18 0.83 2.34 -1.38
N SER A 19 -0.32 1.69 -1.60
CA SER A 19 -0.42 0.23 -1.73
C SER A 19 -0.92 -0.15 -3.11
N ILE A 20 -0.30 -1.17 -3.72
CA ILE A 20 -0.77 -1.79 -4.96
C ILE A 20 -1.51 -3.07 -4.57
N ALA A 21 -2.83 -3.02 -4.55
CA ALA A 21 -3.67 -4.19 -4.31
C ALA A 21 -3.90 -4.96 -5.61
N MET A 22 -3.57 -6.25 -5.61
CA MET A 22 -3.82 -7.17 -6.71
C MET A 22 -4.96 -8.10 -6.32
N ALA A 23 -6.08 -8.05 -7.06
CA ALA A 23 -7.15 -9.01 -6.90
C ALA A 23 -6.66 -10.40 -7.36
N ILE A 24 -6.77 -11.39 -6.48
CA ILE A 24 -6.25 -12.75 -6.67
C ILE A 24 -7.35 -13.83 -6.60
N ASP A 25 -8.51 -13.48 -6.04
CA ASP A 25 -9.71 -14.28 -5.90
C ASP A 25 -10.93 -13.36 -5.67
N TYR A 26 -12.13 -13.92 -5.68
CA TYR A 26 -13.39 -13.22 -5.37
C TYR A 26 -13.91 -13.57 -3.97
N ASP A 27 -13.03 -13.91 -3.04
CA ASP A 27 -13.39 -14.37 -1.71
C ASP A 27 -14.37 -15.57 -1.78
N CYS A 28 -15.56 -15.48 -1.17
CA CYS A 28 -16.57 -16.53 -1.23
C CYS A 28 -17.98 -16.03 -1.59
N TRP A 29 -18.12 -14.76 -2.00
CA TRP A 29 -19.45 -14.16 -2.22
C TRP A 29 -20.09 -14.52 -3.57
N LYS A 30 -19.31 -15.04 -4.53
CA LYS A 30 -19.82 -15.48 -5.83
C LYS A 30 -20.22 -16.94 -5.80
N GLU A 31 -21.51 -17.23 -5.89
CA GLU A 31 -22.07 -18.60 -5.85
C GLU A 31 -21.63 -19.49 -7.02
N HIS A 32 -21.20 -18.90 -8.14
CA HIS A 32 -20.81 -19.63 -9.36
C HIS A 32 -19.30 -19.60 -9.64
N GLU A 33 -18.49 -19.08 -8.70
CA GLU A 33 -17.03 -19.14 -8.80
C GLU A 33 -16.45 -19.96 -7.65
N GLU A 34 -15.25 -20.51 -7.86
CA GLU A 34 -14.56 -21.26 -6.81
C GLU A 34 -14.25 -20.35 -5.63
N ALA A 35 -14.62 -20.80 -4.42
CA ALA A 35 -14.24 -20.12 -3.18
C ALA A 35 -12.72 -20.08 -3.02
N VAL A 36 -12.24 -19.05 -2.30
CA VAL A 36 -10.81 -18.83 -2.06
C VAL A 36 -10.08 -20.07 -1.55
N SER A 37 -8.95 -20.41 -2.19
CA SER A 37 -8.04 -21.47 -1.76
C SER A 37 -6.59 -21.04 -1.89
N VAL A 38 -5.69 -21.57 -1.05
CA VAL A 38 -4.26 -21.21 -1.08
C VAL A 38 -3.63 -21.48 -2.45
N ASN A 39 -3.99 -22.60 -3.08
CA ASN A 39 -3.48 -22.95 -4.41
C ASN A 39 -3.97 -21.99 -5.49
N GLY A 40 -5.24 -21.57 -5.43
CA GLY A 40 -5.82 -20.58 -6.34
C GLY A 40 -5.13 -19.21 -6.21
N VAL A 41 -4.96 -18.75 -4.98
CA VAL A 41 -4.24 -17.51 -4.66
C VAL A 41 -2.81 -17.52 -5.22
N LEU A 42 -2.03 -18.58 -4.94
CA LEU A 42 -0.64 -18.67 -5.40
C LEU A 42 -0.54 -18.73 -6.94
N LYS A 43 -1.48 -19.40 -7.60
CA LYS A 43 -1.55 -19.46 -9.06
C LYS A 43 -1.81 -18.07 -9.66
N THR A 44 -2.87 -17.40 -9.24
CA THR A 44 -3.24 -16.07 -9.74
C THR A 44 -2.15 -15.04 -9.42
N MET A 45 -1.53 -15.13 -8.24
CA MET A 45 -0.41 -14.27 -7.86
C MET A 45 0.80 -14.49 -8.77
N LYS A 46 1.17 -15.75 -9.05
CA LYS A 46 2.30 -16.06 -9.95
C LYS A 46 2.06 -15.56 -11.37
N GLU A 47 0.85 -15.71 -11.90
CA GLU A 47 0.47 -15.22 -13.23
C GLU A 47 0.50 -13.69 -13.32
N ASN A 48 0.10 -13.00 -12.25
CA ASN A 48 -0.06 -11.55 -12.25
C ASN A 48 1.12 -10.79 -11.61
N ALA A 49 2.10 -11.46 -10.98
CA ALA A 49 3.25 -10.84 -10.33
C ALA A 49 4.04 -9.90 -11.26
N ASN A 50 4.17 -10.28 -12.54
CA ASN A 50 4.85 -9.46 -13.55
C ASN A 50 4.15 -8.11 -13.78
N LYS A 51 2.82 -8.03 -13.63
CA LYS A 51 2.08 -6.76 -13.77
C LYS A 51 2.46 -5.79 -12.67
N ALA A 52 2.47 -6.26 -11.41
CA ALA A 52 2.90 -5.44 -10.27
C ALA A 52 4.38 -5.04 -10.37
N LYS A 53 5.25 -5.97 -10.77
CA LYS A 53 6.67 -5.69 -11.01
C LYS A 53 6.86 -4.59 -12.07
N ASN A 54 6.20 -4.71 -13.22
CA ASN A 54 6.32 -3.74 -14.29
C ASN A 54 5.78 -2.37 -13.86
N LEU A 55 4.65 -2.33 -13.15
CA LEU A 55 4.12 -1.10 -12.58
C LEU A 55 5.16 -0.42 -11.68
N LEU A 56 5.76 -1.15 -10.74
CA LEU A 56 6.81 -0.62 -9.86
C LEU A 56 8.02 -0.11 -10.65
N LEU A 57 8.52 -0.88 -11.62
CA LEU A 57 9.66 -0.50 -12.44
C LEU A 57 9.40 0.75 -13.28
N THR A 58 8.15 1.00 -13.69
CA THR A 58 7.77 2.21 -14.43
C THR A 58 7.50 3.39 -13.49
N THR A 59 6.87 3.17 -12.34
CA THR A 59 6.44 4.23 -11.43
C THR A 59 7.59 4.77 -10.58
N ILE A 60 8.52 3.93 -10.10
CA ILE A 60 9.63 4.37 -9.23
C ILE A 60 10.52 5.44 -9.89
N PRO A 61 10.96 5.29 -11.16
CA PRO A 61 11.71 6.34 -11.84
C PRO A 61 10.94 7.66 -11.96
N GLN A 62 9.62 7.58 -12.22
CA GLN A 62 8.77 8.76 -12.29
C GLN A 62 8.68 9.47 -10.95
N ILE A 63 8.51 8.72 -9.85
CA ILE A 63 8.57 9.27 -8.48
C ILE A 63 9.91 9.99 -8.26
N GLY A 64 11.03 9.39 -8.65
CA GLY A 64 12.37 10.00 -8.50
C GLY A 64 12.60 11.25 -9.34
N SER A 65 11.77 11.49 -10.36
CA SER A 65 11.86 12.66 -11.24
C SER A 65 10.97 13.85 -10.83
N VAL A 66 10.06 13.64 -9.88
CA VAL A 66 9.14 14.67 -9.37
C VAL A 66 9.71 15.28 -8.09
N GLU A 67 9.41 16.55 -7.83
CA GLU A 67 9.80 17.20 -6.58
C GLU A 67 8.79 16.93 -5.45
N TRP A 68 9.31 16.54 -4.28
CA TRP A 68 8.51 16.06 -3.14
C TRP A 68 8.66 16.89 -1.86
N SER A 69 9.50 17.91 -1.85
CA SER A 69 9.85 18.67 -0.64
C SER A 69 8.61 19.23 0.11
N GLU A 70 7.64 19.79 -0.60
CA GLU A 70 6.41 20.29 0.01
C GLU A 70 5.56 19.16 0.60
N THR A 71 5.34 18.08 -0.15
CA THR A 71 4.57 16.92 0.28
C THR A 71 5.16 16.30 1.55
N LEU A 72 6.48 16.10 1.57
CA LEU A 72 7.19 15.52 2.72
C LEU A 72 7.18 16.46 3.92
N ARG A 73 7.30 17.77 3.71
CA ARG A 73 7.17 18.78 4.78
C ARG A 73 5.76 18.74 5.39
N ASN A 74 4.72 18.65 4.57
CA ASN A 74 3.34 18.60 5.04
C ASN A 74 3.08 17.33 5.86
N LEU A 75 3.57 16.16 5.41
CA LEU A 75 3.46 14.91 6.17
C LEU A 75 4.21 14.96 7.50
N LYS A 76 5.43 15.52 7.50
CA LYS A 76 6.21 15.70 8.73
C LYS A 76 5.48 16.59 9.73
N ASN A 77 4.96 17.72 9.28
CA ASN A 77 4.22 18.65 10.14
C ASN A 77 2.96 17.99 10.71
N MET A 78 2.19 17.29 9.87
CA MET A 78 1.01 16.54 10.32
C MET A 78 1.34 15.53 11.42
N ALA A 79 2.39 14.71 11.21
CA ALA A 79 2.82 13.71 12.19
C ALA A 79 3.23 14.37 13.52
N GLN A 80 4.00 15.47 13.46
CA GLN A 80 4.44 16.20 14.65
C GLN A 80 3.28 16.86 15.41
N CYS A 81 2.36 17.53 14.70
CA CYS A 81 1.21 18.20 15.32
C CYS A 81 0.19 17.22 15.93
N SER A 82 0.28 15.93 15.59
CA SER A 82 -0.61 14.89 16.13
C SER A 82 -0.11 14.31 17.46
N VAL A 83 1.12 14.62 17.88
CA VAL A 83 1.66 14.18 19.18
C VAL A 83 1.32 15.20 20.25
N LEU A 84 0.57 14.78 21.27
CA LEU A 84 0.26 15.61 22.44
C LEU A 84 1.27 15.31 23.57
N PRO A 85 2.27 16.18 23.82
CA PRO A 85 3.18 16.00 24.94
C PRO A 85 2.48 16.30 26.28
N PRO A 86 3.01 15.80 27.41
CA PRO A 86 2.52 16.15 28.74
C PRO A 86 2.52 17.68 28.93
N ARG A 87 1.47 18.22 29.54
CA ARG A 87 1.45 19.62 29.97
C ARG A 87 2.22 19.72 31.29
N HIS A 88 3.23 20.59 31.34
CA HIS A 88 3.87 21.01 32.59
C HIS A 88 2.93 21.92 33.38
#